data_AF-A0A0G0Y5K7-F1
#
_entry.id   AF-A0A0G0Y5K7-F1
#
_cell.length_a   1.000
_cell.length_b   1.000
_cell.length_c   1.000
_cell.angle_alpha   90.00
_cell.angle_beta   90.00
_cell.angle_gamma   90.00
#
_symmetry.space_group_name_H-M   'P 1'
#
loop_
_entity.id
_entity.type
_entity.pdbx_description
1 polymer ?
#
loop_
_entity_poly.entity_id
_entity_poly.type
_entity_poly.pdbx_seq_one_letter_code
_entity_poly.pdbx_strand_id
1 'polypeptide(L)'
;MKTMRVSATHARNNFFELLNLVARGQEVVVVERDNKEVATIAQKNKGTDLKGLTKALNKAAKGFVYDEKDNPLRRPGAADFLGKWDRNL
;
A
#
# COMPACT_ATOMS: atom_id res chain seq x y z
N MET A 1 1.50 -11.46 -13.76
CA MET A 1 0.16 -11.21 -13.15
C MET A 1 -0.84 -11.06 -14.28
N LYS A 2 -2.05 -11.60 -14.14
CA LYS A 2 -3.08 -11.57 -15.18
C LYS A 2 -4.12 -10.50 -14.82
N THR A 3 -4.14 -9.42 -15.57
CA THR A 3 -5.03 -8.27 -15.35
C THR A 3 -6.30 -8.43 -16.18
N MET A 4 -7.47 -8.23 -15.56
CA MET A 4 -8.79 -8.28 -16.21
C MET A 4 -9.40 -6.88 -16.21
N ARG A 5 -9.85 -6.41 -17.36
CA ARG A 5 -10.56 -5.13 -17.49
C ARG A 5 -12.06 -5.37 -17.58
N VAL A 6 -12.83 -4.68 -16.75
CA VAL A 6 -14.30 -4.81 -16.70
C VAL A 6 -14.97 -3.44 -16.67
N SER A 7 -16.19 -3.35 -17.19
CA SER A 7 -16.98 -2.12 -17.10
C SER A 7 -17.47 -1.87 -15.67
N ALA A 8 -17.73 -0.62 -15.31
CA ALA A 8 -18.33 -0.28 -14.00
C ALA A 8 -19.65 -1.03 -13.73
N THR A 9 -20.50 -1.17 -14.75
CA THR A 9 -21.75 -1.93 -14.64
C THR A 9 -21.50 -3.42 -14.40
N HIS A 10 -20.55 -4.03 -15.11
CA HIS A 10 -20.18 -5.43 -14.90
C HIS A 10 -19.56 -5.64 -13.51
N ALA A 11 -18.71 -4.72 -13.07
CA ALA A 11 -18.08 -4.75 -11.75
C ALA A 11 -19.12 -4.70 -10.62
N ARG A 12 -20.16 -3.88 -10.77
CA ARG A 12 -21.27 -3.79 -9.82
C ARG A 12 -22.07 -5.09 -9.74
N ASN A 13 -22.42 -5.66 -10.89
CA ASN A 13 -23.30 -6.83 -10.94
C ASN A 13 -22.60 -8.11 -10.48
N ASN A 14 -21.29 -8.24 -10.72
CA ASN A 14 -20.51 -9.45 -10.44
C ASN A 14 -19.48 -9.23 -9.32
N PHE A 15 -19.72 -8.29 -8.42
CA PHE A 15 -18.73 -7.83 -7.44
C PHE A 15 -18.11 -8.98 -6.61
N PHE A 16 -18.93 -9.89 -6.08
CA PHE A 16 -18.44 -11.01 -5.28
C PHE A 16 -17.66 -12.05 -6.09
N GLU A 17 -18.04 -12.29 -7.34
CA GLU A 17 -17.30 -13.19 -8.23
C GLU A 17 -15.92 -12.61 -8.58
N LEU A 18 -15.86 -11.30 -8.82
CA LEU A 18 -14.61 -10.58 -9.06
C LEU A 18 -13.71 -10.64 -7.83
N LEU A 19 -14.25 -10.57 -6.61
CA LEU A 19 -13.46 -10.78 -5.39
C LEU A 19 -12.87 -12.20 -5.30
N ASN A 20 -13.59 -13.23 -5.76
CA ASN A 20 -13.04 -14.59 -5.81
C ASN A 20 -11.90 -14.75 -6.84
N LEU A 21 -11.94 -13.98 -7.93
CA LEU A 21 -10.84 -13.92 -8.90
C LEU A 21 -9.65 -13.16 -8.32
N VAL A 22 -9.91 -12.03 -7.66
CA VAL A 22 -8.88 -11.27 -6.95
C VAL A 22 -8.22 -12.15 -5.90
N ALA A 23 -8.99 -12.88 -5.08
CA ALA A 23 -8.48 -13.83 -4.09
C ALA A 23 -7.59 -14.96 -4.66
N ARG A 24 -7.65 -15.22 -5.98
CA ARG A 24 -6.81 -16.19 -6.68
C ARG A 24 -5.57 -15.56 -7.34
N GLY A 25 -5.31 -14.27 -7.11
CA GLY A 25 -4.14 -13.56 -7.62
C GLY A 25 -4.36 -12.83 -8.94
N GLN A 26 -5.61 -12.65 -9.39
CA GLN A 26 -5.92 -11.74 -10.49
C GLN A 26 -6.07 -10.30 -10.00
N GLU A 27 -5.73 -9.37 -10.88
CA GLU A 27 -5.98 -7.95 -10.69
C GLU A 27 -7.15 -7.55 -11.58
N VAL A 28 -8.17 -6.91 -11.00
CA VAL A 28 -9.37 -6.48 -11.73
C VAL A 28 -9.35 -4.96 -11.84
N VAL A 29 -9.24 -4.44 -13.06
CA VAL A 29 -9.28 -3.02 -13.38
C VAL A 29 -10.69 -2.66 -13.84
N VAL A 30 -11.32 -1.72 -13.15
CA VAL A 30 -12.63 -1.17 -13.50
C VAL A 30 -12.42 0.00 -14.46
N VAL A 31 -13.11 -0.08 -15.59
CA VAL A 31 -13.00 0.85 -16.71
C VAL A 31 -14.38 1.44 -17.01
N GLU A 32 -14.46 2.72 -17.28
CA GLU A 32 -15.69 3.37 -17.74
C GLU A 32 -15.83 3.36 -19.26
N ARG A 33 -16.98 3.85 -19.75
CA ARG A 33 -17.36 3.83 -21.18
C ARG A 33 -16.36 4.57 -22.09
N ASP A 34 -15.54 5.46 -21.54
CA ASP A 34 -14.51 6.23 -22.26
C ASP A 34 -13.11 5.58 -22.20
N ASN A 35 -13.03 4.28 -21.91
CA ASN A 35 -11.77 3.53 -21.70
C ASN A 35 -10.86 4.11 -20.60
N LYS A 36 -11.41 4.96 -19.74
CA LYS A 36 -10.70 5.52 -18.61
C LYS A 36 -10.70 4.51 -17.47
N GLU A 37 -9.52 4.13 -17.02
CA GLU A 37 -9.34 3.33 -15.82
C GLU A 37 -9.73 4.19 -14.61
N VAL A 38 -10.71 3.72 -13.83
CA VAL A 38 -11.26 4.48 -12.70
C VAL A 38 -10.93 3.84 -11.35
N ALA A 39 -10.73 2.53 -11.30
CA ALA A 39 -10.39 1.82 -10.07
C ALA A 39 -9.69 0.49 -10.36
N THR A 40 -8.91 0.01 -9.38
CA THR A 40 -8.26 -1.30 -9.42
C THR A 40 -8.54 -2.07 -8.14
N ILE A 41 -8.98 -3.31 -8.27
CA ILE A 41 -9.20 -4.25 -7.19
C ILE A 41 -8.07 -5.28 -7.24
N ALA A 42 -7.27 -5.31 -6.19
CA ALA A 42 -6.13 -6.21 -6.04
C ALA A 42 -6.16 -6.87 -4.67
N GLN A 43 -5.46 -8.00 -4.53
CA GLN A 43 -5.34 -8.66 -3.22
C GLN A 43 -4.65 -7.73 -2.23
N LYS A 44 -5.26 -7.58 -1.06
CA LYS A 44 -4.55 -7.05 0.10
C LYS A 44 -3.60 -8.13 0.60
N ASN A 45 -2.33 -8.04 0.21
CA ASN A 45 -1.30 -8.89 0.77
C ASN A 45 -1.23 -8.66 2.29
N LYS A 46 -1.47 -9.71 3.08
CA LYS A 46 -1.25 -9.70 4.54
C LYS A 46 0.25 -9.77 4.80
N GLY A 47 0.89 -8.62 4.65
CA GLY A 47 2.27 -8.37 4.96
C GLY A 47 2.51 -6.89 4.76
N THR A 48 2.79 -6.17 5.84
CA THR A 48 3.33 -4.81 5.71
C THR A 48 4.61 -4.96 4.90
N ASP A 49 4.71 -4.31 3.75
CA ASP A 49 5.96 -4.26 2.99
C ASP A 49 6.96 -3.42 3.79
N LEU A 50 7.59 -4.06 4.78
CA LEU A 50 8.54 -3.45 5.68
C LEU A 50 9.73 -2.90 4.87
N LYS A 51 10.06 -3.50 3.73
CA LYS A 51 11.13 -3.03 2.84
C LYS A 51 10.72 -1.73 2.13
N GLY A 52 9.51 -1.69 1.57
CA GLY A 52 8.93 -0.49 0.97
C GLY A 52 8.78 0.65 1.97
N LEU A 53 8.30 0.35 3.18
CA LEU A 53 8.16 1.31 4.27
C LEU A 53 9.53 1.86 4.72
N THR A 54 10.53 0.99 4.89
CA THR A 54 11.90 1.40 5.23
C THR A 54 12.48 2.32 4.14
N LYS A 55 12.24 1.99 2.85
CA LYS A 55 12.69 2.81 1.73
C LYS A 55 12.03 4.19 1.69
N ALA A 56 10.75 4.27 2.04
CA ALA A 56 10.02 5.54 2.13
C ALA A 56 10.53 6.40 3.29
N LEU A 57 10.76 5.82 4.47
CA LEU A 57 11.33 6.51 5.63
C LEU A 57 12.73 7.07 5.35
N ASN A 58 13.61 6.28 4.74
CA ASN A 58 14.95 6.73 4.37
C ASN A 58 14.93 7.85 3.30
N LYS A 59 13.90 7.90 2.45
CA LYS A 59 13.73 9.01 1.49
C LYS A 59 13.20 10.28 2.17
N ALA A 60 12.24 10.15 3.09
CA ALA A 60 11.68 11.27 3.85
C ALA A 60 12.72 11.92 4.78
N ALA A 61 13.68 11.14 5.26
CA ALA A 61 14.82 11.60 6.05
C ALA A 61 15.76 12.60 5.34
N LYS A 62 15.73 12.72 4.01
CA LYS A 62 16.67 13.58 3.27
C LYS A 62 16.52 15.09 3.54
N GLY A 63 15.47 15.53 4.25
CA GLY A 63 15.22 16.94 4.61
C GLY A 63 15.41 17.28 6.09
N PHE A 64 15.74 16.31 6.94
CA PHE A 64 15.96 16.49 8.37
C PHE A 64 17.33 15.91 8.75
N VAL A 65 17.93 16.37 9.85
CA VAL A 65 19.13 15.73 10.41
C VAL A 65 18.70 14.37 10.94
N TYR A 66 18.82 13.35 10.09
CA TYR A 66 18.42 11.97 10.37
C TYR A 66 19.61 11.04 10.13
N ASP A 67 20.01 10.30 11.16
CA ASP A 67 20.92 9.17 11.02
C ASP A 67 20.10 7.88 10.81
N GLU A 68 20.50 7.05 9.86
CA GLU A 68 19.88 5.76 9.57
C GLU A 68 19.80 4.82 10.80
N LYS A 69 20.66 5.05 11.80
CA LYS A 69 20.67 4.33 13.09
C LYS A 69 19.49 4.67 14.00
N ASP A 70 18.86 5.84 13.81
CA ASP A 70 17.70 6.27 14.59
C ASP A 70 16.38 5.72 14.03
N ASN A 71 16.43 4.90 12.96
CA ASN A 71 15.24 4.26 12.42
C ASN A 71 14.61 3.31 13.46
N PRO A 72 13.37 3.57 13.91
CA PRO A 72 12.71 2.73 14.90
C PRO A 72 12.42 1.31 14.39
N LEU A 73 12.53 1.06 13.08
CA LEU A 73 12.38 -0.28 12.50
C LEU A 73 13.69 -1.07 12.42
N ARG A 74 14.85 -0.46 12.74
CA ARG A 74 16.16 -1.10 12.61
C ARG A 74 16.80 -1.54 13.93
N ARG A 75 16.30 -1.08 15.08
CA ARG A 75 16.85 -1.45 16.39
C ARG A 75 15.86 -2.29 17.22
N PRO A 76 16.29 -3.41 17.83
CA PRO A 76 15.48 -4.10 18.84
C PRO A 76 15.24 -3.16 20.03
N GLY A 77 13.98 -3.01 20.48
CA GLY A 77 13.62 -2.14 21.61
C GLY A 77 13.25 -0.70 21.25
N ALA A 78 12.95 -0.39 19.98
CA ALA A 78 12.72 0.99 19.52
C ALA A 78 11.46 1.74 20.03
N ALA A 79 10.74 1.20 21.00
CA ALA A 79 9.55 1.83 21.58
C ALA A 79 9.85 3.23 22.17
N ASP A 80 11.11 3.49 22.55
CA ASP A 80 11.58 4.78 23.10
C ASP A 80 11.49 5.96 22.11
N PHE A 81 11.22 5.72 20.82
CA PHE A 81 11.09 6.75 19.80
C PHE A 81 9.80 7.57 19.95
N LEU A 82 8.73 6.98 20.52
CA LEU A 82 7.41 7.60 20.66
C LEU A 82 7.36 8.79 21.65
N GLY A 83 8.48 9.21 22.26
CA GLY A 83 8.51 10.34 23.20
C GLY A 83 9.70 11.30 23.05
N LYS A 84 10.53 11.17 22.00
CA LYS A 84 11.65 12.10 21.77
C LYS A 84 11.32 13.28 20.86
N TRP A 85 10.30 13.14 20.02
CA TRP A 85 9.85 14.20 19.09
C TRP A 85 8.86 15.17 19.72
N ASP A 86 8.33 14.83 20.91
CA ASP A 86 7.30 15.57 21.63
C ASP A 86 7.87 16.36 22.83
N ARG A 87 9.10 16.86 22.70
CA ARG A 87 9.73 17.65 23.78
C ARG A 87 9.62 19.16 23.62
N ASN A 88 9.04 19.64 22.50
CA ASN A 88 8.93 21.07 22.19
C ASN A 88 7.63 21.43 21.43
N LEU A 89 6.51 20.75 21.70
CA LEU A 89 5.16 21.23 21.33
C LEU A 89 4.39 21.63 22.59
#